data_AF-A0A0M8ZYE8-F1
#
_entry.id   AF-A0A0M8ZYE8-F1
#
_cell.length_a   1.000
_cell.length_b   1.000
_cell.length_c   1.000
_cell.angle_alpha   90.00
_cell.angle_beta   90.00
_cell.angle_gamma   90.00
#
_symmetry.space_group_name_H-M   'P 1'
#
loop_
_entity.id
_entity.type
_entity.pdbx_description
1 polymer ?
#
loop_
_entity_poly.entity_id
_entity_poly.type
_entity_poly.pdbx_seq_one_letter_code
_entity_poly.pdbx_strand_id
1 'polypeptide(L)'
;MLISGLLEEAYEKLFHVQNTTKRGVESVKDVVLSSVIIIISGILIVWLSVFLYTAFYYAYVPNISYIRPVNLEFKSCNEERGICSFPSAFVQLTNKQQILMVGQPYKINLQLEMPESPANKELGMFMVCAELRSRDSFLAGHTCRSTMLHYRSTLLHTLTTFTFSPMMIFGATEEKQNVVLELFDNFEEDQSHPVTIVYVEIQSRHIEFYSANIMINAHLSGLRYLMYHWPILSAIIGIGTNLFFIALVCILSYLHFTIYEDSEDDDFNYEENKKIKGKQEERGRKVTNDLEPRSEAQFPPSFHVRINVGRLGDAFDLVIKLPRYLGDLVPTRHEQRETGLPFNQPHCETSIVGVV
;
A
#
# COMPACT_ATOMS: atom_id res chain seq x y z
N MET A 1 -11.42 -82.77 14.43
CA MET A 1 -12.12 -81.98 13.40
C MET A 1 -12.93 -80.81 13.95
N LEU A 2 -13.37 -80.82 15.22
CA LEU A 2 -14.18 -79.71 15.80
C LEU A 2 -13.37 -78.55 16.40
N ILE A 3 -12.12 -78.78 16.82
CA ILE A 3 -11.29 -77.77 17.49
C ILE A 3 -10.67 -76.79 16.48
N SER A 4 -10.41 -77.23 15.24
CA SER A 4 -9.86 -76.38 14.18
C SER A 4 -10.87 -75.34 13.69
N GLY A 5 -12.16 -75.70 13.56
CA GLY A 5 -13.20 -74.76 13.10
C GLY A 5 -13.51 -73.66 14.12
N LEU A 6 -13.50 -73.96 15.42
CA LEU A 6 -13.70 -72.96 16.47
C LEU A 6 -12.52 -71.99 16.61
N LEU A 7 -11.29 -72.45 16.35
CA LEU A 7 -10.11 -71.60 16.33
C LEU A 7 -10.13 -70.64 15.14
N GLU A 8 -10.61 -71.10 13.99
CA GLU A 8 -10.72 -70.31 12.76
C GLU A 8 -11.83 -69.25 12.86
N GLU A 9 -12.99 -69.59 13.43
CA GLU A 9 -14.05 -68.62 13.77
C GLU A 9 -13.61 -67.59 14.82
N ALA A 10 -12.86 -68.02 15.83
CA ALA A 10 -12.33 -67.11 16.85
C ALA A 10 -11.30 -66.14 16.26
N TYR A 11 -10.44 -66.62 15.36
CA TYR A 11 -9.43 -65.79 14.70
C TYR A 11 -10.03 -64.78 13.73
N GLU A 12 -11.05 -65.18 12.94
CA GLU A 12 -11.79 -64.25 12.09
C GLU A 12 -12.49 -63.15 12.90
N LYS A 13 -13.14 -63.49 14.01
CA LYS A 13 -13.79 -62.49 14.86
C LYS A 13 -12.78 -61.53 15.49
N LEU A 14 -11.63 -62.04 15.95
CA LEU A 14 -10.56 -61.22 16.50
C LEU A 14 -9.95 -60.30 15.44
N PHE A 15 -9.70 -60.81 14.23
CA PHE A 15 -9.17 -60.04 13.11
C PHE A 15 -10.17 -58.97 12.63
N HIS A 16 -11.46 -59.29 12.58
CA HIS A 16 -12.51 -58.36 12.20
C HIS A 16 -12.66 -57.22 13.22
N VAL A 17 -12.59 -57.53 14.52
CA VAL A 17 -12.61 -56.52 15.60
C VAL A 17 -11.33 -55.67 15.57
N GLN A 18 -10.16 -56.27 15.35
CA GLN A 18 -8.90 -55.54 15.28
C GLN A 18 -8.87 -54.58 14.07
N ASN A 19 -9.37 -55.00 12.92
CA ASN A 19 -9.42 -54.18 11.70
C ASN A 19 -10.51 -53.10 11.71
N THR A 20 -11.63 -53.32 12.42
CA THR A 20 -12.63 -52.26 12.63
C THR A 20 -12.11 -51.19 13.60
N THR A 21 -11.35 -51.61 14.63
CA THR A 21 -10.73 -50.67 15.58
C THR A 21 -9.60 -49.87 14.92
N LYS A 22 -8.74 -50.50 14.11
CA LYS A 22 -7.68 -49.80 13.35
C LYS A 22 -8.24 -48.79 12.35
N ARG A 23 -9.22 -49.18 11.52
CA ARG A 23 -9.86 -48.28 10.54
C ARG A 23 -10.57 -47.09 11.22
N GLY A 24 -11.22 -47.31 12.36
CA GLY A 24 -11.83 -46.23 13.13
C GLY A 24 -10.79 -45.25 13.70
N VAL A 25 -9.67 -45.76 14.22
CA VAL A 25 -8.59 -44.92 14.77
C VAL A 25 -7.80 -44.18 13.68
N GLU A 26 -7.60 -44.78 12.51
CA GLU A 26 -6.95 -44.13 11.35
C GLU A 26 -7.82 -43.01 10.78
N SER A 27 -9.12 -43.26 10.55
CA SER A 27 -10.05 -42.23 10.07
C SER A 27 -10.18 -41.04 11.04
N VAL A 28 -10.18 -41.29 12.35
CA VAL A 28 -10.20 -40.21 13.35
C VAL A 28 -8.90 -39.40 13.33
N LYS A 29 -7.74 -40.05 13.15
CA LYS A 29 -6.45 -39.35 13.05
C LYS A 29 -6.39 -38.45 11.82
N ASP A 30 -6.84 -38.92 10.67
CA ASP A 30 -6.80 -38.15 9.42
C ASP A 30 -7.71 -36.92 9.48
N VAL A 31 -8.92 -37.06 10.05
CA VAL A 31 -9.85 -35.93 10.27
C VAL A 31 -9.27 -34.91 11.25
N VAL A 32 -8.66 -35.36 12.34
CA VAL A 32 -8.04 -34.47 13.33
C VAL A 32 -6.84 -33.74 12.71
N LEU A 33 -5.95 -34.42 12.00
CA LEU A 33 -4.80 -33.79 11.34
C LEU A 33 -5.24 -32.78 10.30
N SER A 34 -6.24 -33.11 9.48
CA SER A 34 -6.80 -32.21 8.46
C SER A 34 -7.42 -30.97 9.10
N SER A 35 -8.16 -31.13 10.21
CA SER A 35 -8.74 -30.00 10.95
C SER A 35 -7.67 -29.07 11.53
N VAL A 36 -6.58 -29.63 12.06
CA VAL A 36 -5.46 -28.84 12.62
C VAL A 36 -4.75 -28.08 11.51
N ILE A 37 -4.52 -28.69 10.35
CA ILE A 37 -3.90 -28.04 9.18
C ILE A 37 -4.78 -26.87 8.68
N ILE A 38 -6.10 -27.05 8.61
CA ILE A 38 -7.04 -25.99 8.21
C ILE A 38 -7.02 -24.82 9.20
N ILE A 39 -7.00 -25.11 10.51
CA ILE A 39 -6.94 -24.06 11.54
C ILE A 39 -5.61 -23.29 11.46
N ILE A 40 -4.49 -23.99 11.35
CA ILE A 40 -3.16 -23.37 11.19
C ILE A 40 -3.11 -22.52 9.91
N SER A 41 -3.60 -23.06 8.80
CA SER A 41 -3.71 -22.35 7.52
C SER A 41 -4.57 -21.09 7.66
N GLY A 42 -5.72 -21.18 8.32
CA GLY A 42 -6.59 -20.03 8.60
C GLY A 42 -5.90 -18.93 9.42
N ILE A 43 -5.14 -19.31 10.45
CA ILE A 43 -4.35 -18.35 11.25
C ILE A 43 -3.27 -17.69 10.39
N LEU A 44 -2.57 -18.46 9.55
CA LEU A 44 -1.56 -17.93 8.63
C LEU A 44 -2.16 -16.97 7.60
N ILE A 45 -3.34 -17.26 7.07
CA ILE A 45 -4.06 -16.38 6.13
C ILE A 45 -4.43 -15.06 6.80
N VAL A 46 -4.98 -15.10 8.02
CA VAL A 46 -5.32 -13.89 8.78
C VAL A 46 -4.07 -13.07 9.07
N TRP A 47 -3.00 -13.73 9.54
CA TRP A 47 -1.72 -13.08 9.82
C TRP A 47 -1.14 -12.41 8.56
N LEU A 48 -1.14 -13.12 7.43
CA LEU A 48 -0.66 -12.60 6.15
C LEU A 48 -1.50 -11.40 5.67
N SER A 49 -2.82 -11.45 5.84
CA SER A 49 -3.72 -10.34 5.49
C SER A 49 -3.41 -9.07 6.28
N VAL A 50 -3.23 -9.21 7.61
CA VAL A 50 -2.85 -8.10 8.49
C VAL A 50 -1.48 -7.57 8.10
N PHE A 51 -0.50 -8.46 7.91
CA PHE A 51 0.86 -8.08 7.52
C PHE A 51 0.89 -7.27 6.21
N LEU A 52 0.16 -7.72 5.19
CA LEU A 52 0.08 -7.02 3.90
C LEU A 52 -0.55 -5.63 4.04
N TYR A 53 -1.62 -5.49 4.83
CA TYR A 53 -2.23 -4.18 5.09
C TYR A 53 -1.26 -3.26 5.85
N THR A 54 -0.58 -3.76 6.88
CA THR A 54 0.40 -2.98 7.65
C THR A 54 1.56 -2.54 6.76
N ALA A 55 2.10 -3.44 5.91
CA ALA A 55 3.14 -3.10 4.96
C ALA A 55 2.67 -2.02 3.96
N PHE A 56 1.46 -2.15 3.43
CA PHE A 56 0.85 -1.14 2.55
C PHE A 56 0.66 0.20 3.25
N TYR A 57 0.17 0.20 4.49
CA TYR A 57 -0.03 1.42 5.29
C TYR A 57 1.28 2.20 5.46
N TYR A 58 2.34 1.52 5.90
CA TYR A 58 3.65 2.17 6.11
C TYR A 58 4.36 2.54 4.80
N ALA A 59 4.13 1.81 3.71
CA ALA A 59 4.70 2.16 2.41
C ALA A 59 3.97 3.34 1.73
N TYR A 60 2.65 3.46 1.94
CA TYR A 60 1.81 4.42 1.22
C TYR A 60 1.54 5.72 2.00
N VAL A 61 1.44 5.68 3.33
CA VAL A 61 1.18 6.83 4.19
C VAL A 61 2.50 7.32 4.79
N PRO A 62 3.08 8.43 4.30
CA PRO A 62 4.28 9.03 4.91
C PRO A 62 3.95 9.74 6.22
N ASN A 63 5.01 10.18 6.91
CA ASN A 63 4.86 11.14 8.01
C ASN A 63 4.20 12.42 7.51
N ILE A 64 3.13 12.83 8.21
CA ILE A 64 2.25 13.92 7.80
C ILE A 64 2.76 15.30 8.20
N SER A 65 3.64 15.36 9.20
CA SER A 65 4.19 16.62 9.70
C SER A 65 5.68 16.49 10.05
N TYR A 66 6.44 17.51 9.68
CA TYR A 66 7.85 17.65 10.03
C TYR A 66 8.06 18.96 10.78
N ILE A 67 8.63 18.87 11.97
CA ILE A 67 8.96 20.03 12.80
C ILE A 67 10.49 20.16 12.84
N ARG A 68 10.98 21.36 12.55
CA ARG A 68 12.41 21.69 12.60
C ARG A 68 12.63 23.01 13.33
N PRO A 69 13.54 23.06 14.31
CA PRO A 69 13.88 24.30 14.98
C PRO A 69 14.60 25.24 14.01
N VAL A 70 14.29 26.52 14.14
CA VAL A 70 14.86 27.63 13.37
C VAL A 70 15.71 28.45 14.31
N ASN A 71 17.02 28.28 14.21
CA ASN A 71 17.97 29.07 14.99
C ASN A 71 18.25 30.36 14.22
N LEU A 72 17.55 31.43 14.58
CA LEU A 72 17.71 32.74 13.96
C LEU A 72 19.02 33.38 14.43
N GLU A 73 19.85 33.75 13.45
CA GLU A 73 21.12 34.45 13.65
C GLU A 73 20.93 35.92 13.31
N PHE A 74 21.66 36.78 14.02
CA PHE A 74 21.66 38.21 13.77
C PHE A 74 23.02 38.82 14.08
N LYS A 75 23.31 39.97 13.46
CA LYS A 75 24.51 40.77 13.73
C LYS A 75 24.18 41.85 14.76
N SER A 76 24.92 41.84 15.87
CA SER A 76 24.88 42.91 16.87
C SER A 76 25.45 44.21 16.30
N CYS A 77 24.90 45.35 16.71
CA CYS A 77 25.48 46.65 16.41
C CYS A 77 26.78 46.87 17.20
N ASN A 78 27.76 47.57 16.64
CA ASN A 78 29.03 47.86 17.31
C ASN A 78 28.92 49.00 18.34
N GLU A 79 28.05 49.98 18.09
CA GLU A 79 27.99 51.24 18.84
C GLU A 79 26.80 51.32 19.82
N GLU A 80 25.70 50.64 19.52
CA GLU A 80 24.47 50.65 20.32
C GLU A 80 24.05 49.23 20.74
N ARG A 81 23.36 49.14 21.88
CA ARG A 81 22.68 47.89 22.26
C ARG A 81 21.50 47.67 21.32
N GLY A 82 21.65 46.75 20.38
CA GLY A 82 20.58 46.45 19.44
C GLY A 82 21.00 45.48 18.36
N ILE A 83 20.00 45.09 17.57
CA ILE A 83 20.14 44.21 16.43
C ILE A 83 20.26 45.09 15.18
N CYS A 84 21.35 44.94 14.41
CA CYS A 84 21.61 45.76 13.23
C CYS A 84 21.14 45.09 11.93
N SER A 85 21.12 43.75 11.88
CA SER A 85 20.59 42.98 10.74
C SER A 85 19.20 42.44 11.03
N PHE A 86 18.47 42.04 10.00
CA PHE A 86 17.27 41.25 10.22
C PHE A 86 17.65 39.85 10.74
N PRO A 87 16.96 39.31 11.75
CA PRO A 87 17.17 37.94 12.18
C PRO A 87 16.85 36.97 11.04
N SER A 88 17.81 36.13 10.67
CA SER A 88 17.64 35.15 9.61
C SER A 88 18.28 33.81 9.92
N ALA A 89 17.77 32.75 9.31
CA ALA A 89 18.22 31.39 9.55
C ALA A 89 18.21 30.57 8.26
N PHE A 90 19.23 29.72 8.09
CA PHE A 90 19.24 28.66 7.10
C PHE A 90 18.91 27.33 7.78
N VAL A 91 17.72 26.80 7.49
CA VAL A 91 17.24 25.54 8.05
C VAL A 91 17.46 24.44 7.04
N GLN A 92 18.37 23.53 7.34
CA GLN A 92 18.57 22.33 6.54
C GLN A 92 17.47 21.31 6.87
N LEU A 93 16.58 21.04 5.91
CA LEU A 93 15.55 20.02 6.06
C LEU A 93 16.16 18.62 6.07
N THR A 94 17.15 18.39 5.19
CA THR A 94 17.80 17.10 5.02
C THR A 94 19.19 17.23 4.43
N ASN A 95 20.09 16.33 4.83
CA ASN A 95 21.44 16.25 4.28
C ASN A 95 21.55 15.15 3.19
N LYS A 96 20.71 14.11 3.23
CA LYS A 96 20.86 12.91 2.36
C LYS A 96 19.57 12.32 1.76
N GLN A 97 18.38 12.59 2.31
CA GLN A 97 17.12 11.97 1.87
C GLN A 97 16.05 13.01 1.59
N GLN A 98 15.40 12.97 0.43
CA GLN A 98 14.27 13.84 0.13
C GLN A 98 13.10 13.51 1.08
N ILE A 99 12.69 14.48 1.90
CA ILE A 99 11.67 14.31 2.93
C ILE A 99 10.26 14.58 2.36
N LEU A 100 10.17 15.48 1.39
CA LEU A 100 8.93 15.88 0.72
C LEU A 100 8.70 15.00 -0.51
N MET A 101 7.53 14.38 -0.59
CA MET A 101 7.12 13.58 -1.75
C MET A 101 6.79 14.47 -2.94
N VAL A 102 7.26 14.07 -4.12
CA VAL A 102 6.95 14.74 -5.38
C VAL A 102 5.45 14.65 -5.67
N GLY A 103 4.86 15.74 -6.13
CA GLY A 103 3.45 15.80 -6.55
C GLY A 103 2.45 15.77 -5.40
N GLN A 104 2.92 15.92 -4.15
CA GLN A 104 2.05 16.15 -3.00
C GLN A 104 2.11 17.63 -2.59
N PRO A 105 0.96 18.30 -2.41
CA PRO A 105 0.93 19.66 -1.88
C PRO A 105 1.24 19.68 -0.37
N TYR A 106 2.12 20.59 0.02
CA TYR A 106 2.55 20.83 1.39
C TYR A 106 2.23 22.25 1.84
N LYS A 107 1.80 22.36 3.10
CA LYS A 107 1.58 23.59 3.82
C LYS A 107 2.76 23.85 4.76
N ILE A 108 3.45 24.97 4.57
CA ILE A 108 4.64 25.34 5.35
C ILE A 108 4.28 26.49 6.28
N ASN A 109 4.34 26.23 7.58
CA ASN A 109 4.02 27.18 8.63
C ASN A 109 5.28 27.51 9.45
N LEU A 110 5.44 28.76 9.84
CA LEU A 110 6.39 29.19 10.86
C LEU A 110 5.64 29.37 12.18
N GLN A 111 6.10 28.71 13.23
CA GLN A 111 5.65 28.92 14.59
C GLN A 111 6.68 29.76 15.32
N LEU A 112 6.30 30.96 15.73
CA LEU A 112 7.15 31.91 16.44
C LEU A 112 6.66 32.05 17.88
N GLU A 113 7.49 31.69 18.84
CA GLU A 113 7.22 31.84 20.27
C GLU A 113 7.77 33.19 20.72
N MET A 114 6.89 34.09 21.17
CA MET A 114 7.24 35.47 21.53
C MET A 114 6.71 35.83 22.92
N PRO A 115 7.45 36.64 23.71
CA PRO A 115 6.93 37.23 24.94
C PRO A 115 5.94 38.36 24.65
N GLU A 116 5.03 38.60 25.61
CA GLU A 116 4.14 39.77 25.63
C GLU A 116 4.86 41.06 26.15
N SER A 117 6.08 41.32 25.66
CA SER A 117 6.89 42.47 26.05
C SER A 117 6.33 43.79 25.48
N PRO A 118 6.60 44.95 26.11
CA PRO A 118 6.19 46.25 25.57
C PRO A 118 6.74 46.50 24.16
N ALA A 119 7.98 46.09 23.88
CA ALA A 119 8.58 46.19 22.56
C ALA A 119 7.77 45.43 21.50
N ASN A 120 7.36 44.19 21.78
CA ASN A 120 6.54 43.38 20.87
C ASN A 120 5.10 43.88 20.75
N LYS A 121 4.52 44.43 21.83
CA LYS A 121 3.18 45.03 21.83
C LYS A 121 3.12 46.29 20.95
N GLU A 122 4.18 47.09 20.97
CA GLU A 122 4.29 48.34 20.20
C GLU A 122 4.79 48.13 18.76
N LEU A 123 5.41 46.97 18.46
CA LEU A 123 5.96 46.66 17.15
C LEU A 123 4.92 46.70 16.01
N GLY A 124 3.67 46.29 16.30
CA GLY A 124 2.61 46.20 15.30
C GLY A 124 2.84 45.06 14.30
N MET A 125 2.44 45.28 13.04
CA MET A 125 2.61 44.31 11.97
C MET A 125 4.08 44.23 11.54
N PHE A 126 4.61 43.02 11.41
CA PHE A 126 5.94 42.76 10.87
C PHE A 126 5.87 41.74 9.73
N MET A 127 6.86 41.80 8.84
CA MET A 127 6.94 40.90 7.69
C MET A 127 7.90 39.75 7.98
N VAL A 128 7.53 38.55 7.54
CA VAL A 128 8.40 37.38 7.54
C VAL A 128 8.49 36.86 6.12
N CYS A 129 9.71 36.70 5.63
CA CYS A 129 10.00 36.16 4.32
C CYS A 129 10.60 34.77 4.45
N ALA A 130 10.24 33.88 3.53
CA ALA A 130 10.78 32.54 3.44
C ALA A 130 11.14 32.22 1.99
N GLU A 131 12.31 31.61 1.82
CA GLU A 131 12.83 31.12 0.56
C GLU A 131 13.14 29.64 0.65
N LEU A 132 12.64 28.87 -0.32
CA LEU A 132 12.92 27.46 -0.47
C LEU A 132 14.04 27.31 -1.49
N ARG A 133 15.15 26.70 -1.07
CA ARG A 133 16.34 26.50 -1.91
C ARG A 133 16.67 25.01 -2.06
N SER A 134 17.01 24.64 -3.28
CA SER A 134 17.57 23.32 -3.61
C SER A 134 19.04 23.24 -3.16
N ARG A 135 19.64 22.04 -3.26
CA ARG A 135 21.06 21.80 -2.97
C ARG A 135 21.97 22.66 -3.84
N ASP A 136 21.58 22.88 -5.09
CA ASP A 136 22.33 23.68 -6.06
C ASP A 136 22.12 25.19 -5.89
N SER A 137 21.59 25.62 -4.73
CA SER A 137 21.18 26.99 -4.42
C SER A 137 20.11 27.59 -5.34
N PHE A 138 19.47 26.76 -6.17
CA PHE A 138 18.33 27.15 -6.99
C PHE A 138 17.13 27.53 -6.11
N LEU A 139 16.50 28.67 -6.40
CA LEU A 139 15.33 29.18 -5.69
C LEU A 139 14.07 28.47 -6.21
N ALA A 140 13.53 27.54 -5.41
CA ALA A 140 12.29 26.83 -5.74
C ALA A 140 11.04 27.70 -5.47
N GLY A 141 11.10 28.57 -4.46
CA GLY A 141 9.99 29.45 -4.13
C GLY A 141 10.39 30.55 -3.15
N HIS A 142 9.71 31.69 -3.24
CA HIS A 142 9.89 32.84 -2.36
C HIS A 142 8.50 33.38 -1.96
N THR A 143 8.32 33.66 -0.67
CA THR A 143 7.07 34.22 -0.12
C THR A 143 7.39 35.18 1.01
N CYS A 144 6.61 36.26 1.12
CA CYS A 144 6.68 37.18 2.25
C CYS A 144 5.26 37.40 2.77
N ARG A 145 5.07 37.20 4.07
CA ARG A 145 3.77 37.30 4.75
C ARG A 145 3.88 38.23 5.94
N SER A 146 2.89 39.10 6.10
CA SER A 146 2.74 39.92 7.29
C SER A 146 2.12 39.09 8.42
N THR A 147 2.54 39.37 9.64
CA THR A 147 1.90 38.85 10.85
C THR A 147 2.01 39.87 11.97
N MET A 148 1.31 39.62 13.07
CA MET A 148 1.24 40.51 14.22
C MET A 148 1.07 39.68 15.50
N LEU A 149 1.63 40.16 16.61
CA LEU A 149 1.28 39.64 17.93
C LEU A 149 -0.23 39.85 18.16
N HIS A 150 -0.95 38.87 18.74
CA HIS A 150 -2.39 39.08 18.90
C HIS A 150 -2.62 40.17 19.94
N TYR A 151 -3.36 41.19 19.54
CA TYR A 151 -3.67 42.30 20.43
C TYR A 151 -4.56 41.85 21.60
N ARG A 152 -4.18 42.27 22.81
CA ARG A 152 -4.98 42.18 24.03
C ARG A 152 -5.07 43.55 24.67
N SER A 153 -6.25 43.91 25.18
CA SER A 153 -6.41 45.19 25.88
C SER A 153 -5.69 45.17 27.23
N THR A 154 -5.25 46.34 27.70
CA THR A 154 -4.56 46.48 28.98
C THR A 154 -5.40 45.97 30.15
N LEU A 155 -6.71 46.22 30.12
CA LEU A 155 -7.64 45.73 31.15
C LEU A 155 -7.76 44.21 31.12
N LEU A 156 -7.82 43.60 29.92
CA LEU A 156 -7.86 42.15 29.81
C LEU A 156 -6.56 41.53 30.32
N HIS A 157 -5.41 42.10 29.95
CA HIS A 157 -4.09 41.64 30.40
C HIS A 157 -3.98 41.70 31.93
N THR A 158 -4.38 42.79 32.58
CA THR A 158 -4.35 42.89 34.06
C THR A 158 -5.29 41.89 34.73
N LEU A 159 -6.50 41.69 34.19
CA LEU A 159 -7.44 40.71 34.72
C LEU A 159 -6.92 39.28 34.56
N THR A 160 -6.31 38.94 33.43
CA THR A 160 -5.73 37.61 33.20
C THR A 160 -4.52 37.36 34.09
N THR A 161 -3.60 38.32 34.20
CA THR A 161 -2.42 38.19 35.07
C THR A 161 -2.85 38.11 36.53
N PHE A 162 -3.88 38.85 36.96
CA PHE A 162 -4.42 38.72 38.33
C PHE A 162 -5.05 37.35 38.58
N THR A 163 -5.90 36.88 37.65
CA THR A 163 -6.62 35.60 37.76
C THR A 163 -5.66 34.40 37.74
N PHE A 164 -4.63 34.43 36.88
CA PHE A 164 -3.63 33.37 36.74
C PHE A 164 -2.37 33.62 37.57
N SER A 165 -2.33 34.65 38.42
CA SER A 165 -1.16 35.01 39.23
C SER A 165 -0.60 33.86 40.07
N PRO A 166 -1.41 33.00 40.72
CA PRO A 166 -0.84 31.89 41.49
C PRO A 166 -0.08 30.92 40.58
N MET A 167 -0.65 30.60 39.41
CA MET A 167 -0.07 29.67 38.45
C MET A 167 1.24 30.20 37.85
N MET A 168 1.31 31.52 37.62
CA MET A 168 2.53 32.19 37.15
C MET A 168 3.64 32.23 38.21
N ILE A 169 3.30 32.52 39.47
CA ILE A 169 4.28 32.57 40.58
C ILE A 169 4.89 31.19 40.83
N PHE A 170 4.08 30.13 40.76
CA PHE A 170 4.57 28.76 40.84
C PHE A 170 5.26 28.26 39.56
N GLY A 171 5.37 29.10 38.53
CA GLY A 171 6.07 28.79 37.27
C GLY A 171 5.34 27.77 36.38
N ALA A 172 4.07 27.48 36.63
CA ALA A 172 3.28 26.56 35.82
C ALA A 172 2.77 27.20 34.50
N THR A 173 2.71 28.53 34.44
CA THR A 173 2.38 29.31 33.24
C THR A 173 3.35 30.46 33.04
N GLU A 174 3.72 30.72 31.80
CA GLU A 174 4.58 31.85 31.39
C GLU A 174 3.79 32.83 30.50
N GLU A 175 4.16 34.12 30.54
CA GLU A 175 3.57 35.15 29.67
C GLU A 175 4.17 35.11 28.26
N LYS A 176 3.77 34.11 27.49
CA LYS A 176 4.21 33.90 26.12
C LYS A 176 3.06 33.62 25.17
N GLN A 177 3.29 33.91 23.90
CA GLN A 177 2.35 33.68 22.82
C GLN A 177 3.03 32.98 21.64
N ASN A 178 2.35 31.96 21.11
CA ASN A 178 2.76 31.27 19.89
C ASN A 178 2.00 31.86 18.70
N VAL A 179 2.72 32.49 17.78
CA VAL A 179 2.17 33.03 16.53
C VAL A 179 2.47 32.04 15.41
N VAL A 180 1.42 31.47 14.81
CA VAL A 180 1.53 30.56 13.67
C VAL A 180 1.28 31.35 12.40
N LEU A 181 2.27 31.39 11.50
CA LEU A 181 2.22 32.08 10.23
C LEU A 181 2.31 31.06 9.09
N GLU A 182 1.34 31.11 8.17
CA GLU A 182 1.31 30.25 6.99
C GLU A 182 2.12 30.91 5.86
N LEU A 183 3.28 30.35 5.53
CA LEU A 183 4.19 30.90 4.52
C LEU A 183 3.79 30.43 3.11
N PHE A 184 3.60 29.12 2.96
CA PHE A 184 3.16 28.46 1.74
C PHE A 184 1.94 27.59 2.03
N ASP A 185 0.90 27.67 1.18
CA ASP A 185 -0.35 26.90 1.35
C ASP A 185 -0.33 25.57 0.59
N ASN A 186 0.00 25.61 -0.70
CA ASN A 186 0.06 24.45 -1.60
C ASN A 186 1.42 24.41 -2.32
N PHE A 187 2.50 24.20 -1.58
CA PHE A 187 3.81 23.99 -2.18
C PHE A 187 3.95 22.55 -2.68
N GLU A 188 4.21 22.38 -3.98
CA GLU A 188 4.47 21.08 -4.59
C GLU A 188 5.96 20.93 -4.89
N GLU A 189 6.53 19.80 -4.44
CA GLU A 189 7.95 19.50 -4.66
C GLU A 189 8.20 19.04 -6.10
N ASP A 190 9.21 19.64 -6.75
CA ASP A 190 9.62 19.28 -8.11
C ASP A 190 10.69 18.16 -8.10
N GLN A 191 10.67 17.29 -9.11
CA GLN A 191 11.62 16.19 -9.26
C GLN A 191 13.03 16.66 -9.61
N SER A 192 13.14 17.77 -10.36
CA SER A 192 14.41 18.21 -10.90
C SER A 192 15.27 18.93 -9.86
N HIS A 193 14.64 19.68 -8.95
CA HIS A 193 15.33 20.48 -7.93
C HIS A 193 14.67 20.32 -6.55
N PRO A 194 14.98 19.24 -5.80
CA PRO A 194 14.37 19.01 -4.50
C PRO A 194 14.84 20.03 -3.46
N VAL A 195 13.90 20.63 -2.74
CA VAL A 195 14.17 21.59 -1.66
C VAL A 195 14.90 20.90 -0.51
N THR A 196 16.00 21.52 -0.09
CA THR A 196 16.81 21.02 1.04
C THR A 196 17.06 22.08 2.10
N ILE A 197 17.00 23.35 1.74
CA ILE A 197 17.27 24.47 2.63
C ILE A 197 16.07 25.39 2.61
N VAL A 198 15.60 25.78 3.79
CA VAL A 198 14.63 26.87 3.96
C VAL A 198 15.36 28.04 4.60
N TYR A 199 15.43 29.16 3.88
CA TYR A 199 15.90 30.42 4.44
C TYR A 199 14.70 31.20 4.96
N VAL A 200 14.73 31.59 6.23
CA VAL A 200 13.68 32.42 6.86
C VAL A 200 14.31 33.70 7.36
N GLU A 201 13.66 34.82 7.09
CA GLU A 201 14.08 36.15 7.52
C GLU A 201 12.89 36.91 8.11
N ILE A 202 13.09 37.49 9.30
CA ILE A 202 12.10 38.34 9.95
C ILE A 202 12.51 39.79 9.72
N GLN A 203 11.70 40.56 8.99
CA GLN A 203 11.99 41.95 8.64
C GLN A 203 11.61 42.92 9.78
N SER A 204 12.18 42.69 10.95
CA SER A 204 12.09 43.58 12.11
C SER A 204 13.36 43.48 12.95
N ARG A 205 13.88 44.63 13.39
CA ARG A 205 15.07 44.72 14.25
C ARG A 205 14.74 44.79 15.74
N HIS A 206 13.50 45.15 16.07
CA HIS A 206 13.05 45.37 17.45
C HIS A 206 12.13 44.24 17.94
N ILE A 207 12.06 43.14 17.19
CA ILE A 207 11.28 41.96 17.57
C ILE A 207 12.05 41.14 18.61
N GLU A 208 11.33 40.71 19.64
CA GLU A 208 11.83 39.81 20.67
C GLU A 208 11.12 38.46 20.53
N PHE A 209 11.87 37.36 20.49
CA PHE A 209 11.32 36.01 20.38
C PHE A 209 12.19 35.03 21.19
N TYR A 210 11.58 33.93 21.64
CA TYR A 210 12.27 32.86 22.35
C TYR A 210 12.73 31.76 21.40
N SER A 211 11.83 31.28 20.57
CA SER A 211 12.09 30.17 19.65
C SER A 211 11.29 30.32 18.37
N ALA A 212 11.79 29.74 17.29
CA ALA A 212 11.09 29.65 16.03
C ALA A 212 11.17 28.21 15.53
N ASN A 213 10.06 27.68 15.02
CA ASN A 213 9.97 26.32 14.50
C ASN A 213 9.27 26.34 13.15
N ILE A 214 9.86 25.70 12.13
CA ILE A 214 9.16 25.45 10.87
C ILE A 214 8.41 24.14 11.00
N MET A 215 7.13 24.18 10.65
CA MET A 215 6.24 23.05 10.59
C MET A 215 5.78 22.86 9.14
N ILE A 216 6.16 21.74 8.54
CA ILE A 216 5.73 21.36 7.19
C ILE A 216 4.66 20.29 7.36
N ASN A 217 3.43 20.59 6.95
CA ASN A 217 2.27 19.70 7.02
C ASN A 217 1.87 19.26 5.60
N ALA A 218 1.69 17.98 5.40
CA ALA A 218 1.27 17.43 4.12
C ALA A 218 -0.25 17.55 3.95
N HIS A 219 -0.73 18.11 2.84
CA HIS A 219 -2.16 18.05 2.52
C HIS A 219 -2.46 16.65 1.95
N LEU A 220 -3.21 15.86 2.70
CA LEU A 220 -3.57 14.49 2.32
C LEU A 220 -4.87 14.53 1.51
N SER A 221 -4.90 13.89 0.35
CA SER A 221 -6.10 13.74 -0.47
C SER A 221 -6.37 12.28 -0.82
N GLY A 222 -7.60 11.96 -1.22
CA GLY A 222 -8.00 10.64 -1.68
C GLY A 222 -7.91 9.54 -0.62
N LEU A 223 -7.38 8.37 -1.01
CA LEU A 223 -7.27 7.19 -0.14
C LEU A 223 -6.41 7.47 1.10
N ARG A 224 -5.33 8.24 0.95
CA ARG A 224 -4.41 8.57 2.05
C ARG A 224 -5.10 9.38 3.14
N TYR A 225 -5.99 10.30 2.75
CA TYR A 225 -6.80 11.07 3.70
C TYR A 225 -7.70 10.17 4.53
N LEU A 226 -8.39 9.21 3.88
CA LEU A 226 -9.27 8.25 4.54
C LEU A 226 -8.49 7.37 5.54
N MET A 227 -7.34 6.85 5.13
CA MET A 227 -6.49 6.00 5.97
C MET A 227 -5.96 6.73 7.21
N TYR A 228 -5.64 8.02 7.08
CA TYR A 228 -5.11 8.81 8.19
C TYR A 228 -6.19 9.26 9.18
N HIS A 229 -7.32 9.79 8.69
CA HIS A 229 -8.38 10.30 9.56
C HIS A 229 -9.27 9.19 10.15
N TRP A 230 -9.42 8.07 9.44
CA TRP A 230 -10.28 6.94 9.84
C TRP A 230 -9.49 5.62 9.83
N PRO A 231 -8.47 5.46 10.70
CA PRO A 231 -7.57 4.32 10.67
C PRO A 231 -8.31 2.99 10.87
N ILE A 232 -9.29 2.95 11.80
CA ILE A 232 -10.05 1.73 12.12
C ILE A 232 -10.92 1.28 10.93
N LEU A 233 -11.67 2.20 10.32
CA LEU A 233 -12.52 1.87 9.18
C LEU A 233 -11.69 1.41 7.98
N SER A 234 -10.59 2.11 7.70
CA SER A 234 -9.69 1.75 6.61
C SER A 234 -9.02 0.39 6.84
N ALA A 235 -8.68 0.06 8.10
CA ALA A 235 -8.10 -1.23 8.45
C ALA A 235 -9.08 -2.39 8.28
N ILE A 236 -10.34 -2.23 8.72
CA ILE A 236 -11.37 -3.27 8.54
C ILE A 236 -11.60 -3.54 7.06
N ILE A 237 -11.73 -2.49 6.24
CA ILE A 237 -11.93 -2.63 4.80
C ILE A 237 -10.69 -3.27 4.15
N GLY A 238 -9.49 -2.77 4.44
CA GLY A 238 -8.24 -3.25 3.83
C GLY A 238 -7.90 -4.70 4.21
N ILE A 239 -8.01 -5.06 5.48
CA ILE A 239 -7.80 -6.43 5.96
C ILE A 239 -8.89 -7.36 5.41
N GLY A 240 -10.14 -6.88 5.34
CA GLY A 240 -11.26 -7.61 4.76
C GLY A 240 -11.04 -7.93 3.28
N THR A 241 -10.60 -6.94 2.47
CA THR A 241 -10.30 -7.16 1.05
C THR A 241 -9.12 -8.10 0.85
N ASN A 242 -8.04 -7.94 1.63
CA ASN A 242 -6.88 -8.83 1.55
C ASN A 242 -7.25 -10.27 1.92
N LEU A 243 -8.04 -10.46 2.99
CA LEU A 243 -8.52 -11.77 3.42
C LEU A 243 -9.41 -12.41 2.36
N PHE A 244 -10.29 -11.64 1.70
CA PHE A 244 -11.11 -12.12 0.61
C PHE A 244 -10.27 -12.62 -0.58
N PHE A 245 -9.28 -11.85 -1.02
CA PHE A 245 -8.43 -12.27 -2.14
C PHE A 245 -7.56 -13.49 -1.79
N ILE A 246 -6.96 -13.53 -0.60
CA ILE A 246 -6.15 -14.70 -0.19
C ILE A 246 -7.02 -15.94 -0.05
N ALA A 247 -8.19 -15.82 0.60
CA ALA A 247 -9.13 -16.93 0.73
C ALA A 247 -9.62 -17.43 -0.63
N LEU A 248 -9.92 -16.52 -1.56
CA LEU A 248 -10.34 -16.88 -2.92
C LEU A 248 -9.25 -17.67 -3.65
N VAL A 249 -7.98 -17.24 -3.58
CA VAL A 249 -6.85 -17.99 -4.17
C VAL A 249 -6.69 -19.37 -3.51
N CYS A 250 -6.80 -19.46 -2.19
CA CYS A 250 -6.72 -20.73 -1.48
C CYS A 250 -7.87 -21.69 -1.86
N ILE A 251 -9.10 -21.18 -2.00
CA ILE A 251 -10.26 -21.97 -2.41
C ILE A 251 -10.07 -22.47 -3.85
N LEU A 252 -9.65 -21.60 -4.77
CA LEU A 252 -9.37 -22.00 -6.15
C LEU A 252 -8.24 -23.02 -6.24
N SER A 253 -7.18 -22.86 -5.42
CA SER A 253 -6.09 -23.84 -5.32
C SER A 253 -6.59 -25.19 -4.79
N TYR A 254 -7.48 -25.17 -3.80
CA TYR A 254 -8.09 -26.39 -3.27
C TYR A 254 -8.96 -27.08 -4.32
N LEU A 255 -9.82 -26.32 -5.02
CA LEU A 255 -10.66 -26.86 -6.09
C LEU A 255 -9.84 -27.44 -7.24
N HIS A 256 -8.73 -26.79 -7.62
CA HIS A 256 -7.82 -27.32 -8.63
C HIS A 256 -7.18 -28.64 -8.19
N PHE A 257 -6.74 -28.73 -6.94
CA PHE A 257 -6.14 -29.95 -6.39
C PHE A 257 -7.13 -31.12 -6.35
N THR A 258 -8.37 -30.88 -5.91
CA THR A 258 -9.40 -31.94 -5.87
C THR A 258 -9.80 -32.43 -7.26
N ILE A 259 -9.87 -31.54 -8.25
CA ILE A 259 -10.19 -31.92 -9.64
C ILE A 259 -9.04 -32.75 -10.24
N TYR A 260 -7.79 -32.46 -9.85
CA TYR A 260 -6.62 -33.21 -10.32
C TYR A 260 -6.56 -34.62 -9.70
N GLU A 261 -6.78 -34.77 -8.39
CA GLU A 261 -6.83 -36.10 -7.74
C GLU A 261 -7.95 -36.99 -8.31
N ASP A 262 -9.17 -36.46 -8.51
CA ASP A 262 -10.27 -37.21 -9.12
C ASP A 262 -9.91 -37.72 -10.53
N SER A 263 -9.10 -36.95 -11.28
CA SER A 263 -8.68 -37.34 -12.63
C SER A 263 -7.61 -38.45 -12.67
N GLU A 264 -6.77 -38.55 -11.63
CA GLU A 264 -5.79 -39.64 -11.50
C GLU A 264 -6.44 -40.94 -11.00
N ASP A 265 -7.40 -40.84 -10.06
CA ASP A 265 -8.14 -41.99 -9.53
C ASP A 265 -9.06 -42.64 -10.60
N ASP A 266 -9.70 -41.83 -11.45
CA ASP A 266 -10.52 -42.33 -12.56
C ASP A 266 -9.68 -43.09 -13.61
N ASP A 267 -8.47 -42.64 -13.95
CA ASP A 267 -7.59 -43.31 -14.92
C ASP A 267 -7.07 -44.65 -14.37
N PHE A 268 -6.70 -44.69 -13.09
CA PHE A 268 -6.23 -45.92 -12.42
C PHE A 268 -7.35 -46.98 -12.31
N ASN A 269 -8.56 -46.56 -11.97
CA ASN A 269 -9.72 -47.46 -11.83
C ASN A 269 -10.21 -48.00 -13.20
N TYR A 270 -10.02 -47.22 -14.28
CA TYR A 270 -10.32 -47.67 -15.65
C TYR A 270 -9.33 -48.74 -16.13
N GLU A 271 -8.03 -48.56 -15.86
CA GLU A 271 -6.96 -49.53 -16.10
C GLU A 271 -7.18 -50.86 -15.34
N GLU A 272 -7.59 -50.79 -14.07
CA GLU A 272 -7.84 -51.96 -13.24
C GLU A 272 -9.09 -52.73 -13.69
N ASN A 273 -10.20 -52.04 -13.96
CA ASN A 273 -11.42 -52.66 -14.49
C ASN A 273 -11.21 -53.31 -15.87
N LYS A 274 -10.34 -52.73 -16.71
CA LYS A 274 -9.96 -53.32 -18.00
C LYS A 274 -9.16 -54.62 -17.82
N LYS A 275 -8.26 -54.69 -16.82
CA LYS A 275 -7.51 -55.92 -16.46
C LYS A 275 -8.44 -57.01 -15.88
N ILE A 276 -9.47 -56.63 -15.13
CA ILE A 276 -10.47 -57.56 -14.57
C ILE A 276 -11.39 -58.12 -15.67
N LYS A 277 -11.88 -57.28 -16.58
CA LYS A 277 -12.69 -57.73 -17.74
C LYS A 277 -11.92 -58.65 -18.68
N GLY A 278 -10.64 -58.36 -18.96
CA GLY A 278 -9.79 -59.24 -19.77
C GLY A 278 -9.61 -60.64 -19.15
N LYS A 279 -9.46 -60.71 -17.82
CA LYS A 279 -9.38 -62.00 -17.09
C LYS A 279 -10.71 -62.76 -17.07
N GLN A 280 -11.85 -62.08 -17.12
CA GLN A 280 -13.18 -62.73 -17.20
C GLN A 280 -13.49 -63.24 -18.60
N GLU A 281 -13.09 -62.53 -19.66
CA GLU A 281 -13.24 -63.00 -21.05
C GLU A 281 -12.36 -64.23 -21.35
N GLU A 282 -11.13 -64.30 -20.81
CA GLU A 282 -10.29 -65.50 -20.90
C GLU A 282 -10.87 -66.71 -20.14
N ARG A 283 -11.59 -66.46 -19.04
CA ARG A 283 -12.24 -67.52 -18.24
C ARG A 283 -13.55 -68.00 -18.86
N GLY A 284 -14.28 -67.11 -19.54
CA GLY A 284 -15.50 -67.43 -20.29
C GLY A 284 -15.24 -68.18 -21.60
N ARG A 285 -14.09 -67.96 -22.26
CA ARG A 285 -13.75 -68.63 -23.53
C ARG A 285 -13.39 -70.12 -23.39
N LYS A 286 -13.22 -70.65 -22.17
CA LYS A 286 -12.93 -72.08 -21.91
C LYS A 286 -14.16 -72.94 -21.65
N VAL A 287 -15.35 -72.35 -21.55
CA VAL A 287 -16.59 -73.09 -21.29
C VAL A 287 -17.58 -72.69 -22.38
N THR A 288 -18.18 -73.68 -23.04
CA THR A 288 -19.22 -73.58 -24.07
C THR A 288 -18.74 -73.37 -25.53
N ASN A 289 -18.15 -74.43 -26.10
CA ASN A 289 -18.54 -74.86 -27.45
C ASN A 289 -19.74 -75.80 -27.26
N ASP A 290 -20.93 -75.41 -27.74
CA ASP A 290 -21.92 -76.24 -28.44
C ASP A 290 -23.33 -75.63 -28.33
N LEU A 291 -23.92 -75.40 -29.52
CA LEU A 291 -25.32 -75.17 -29.89
C LEU A 291 -25.94 -73.74 -29.83
N GLU A 292 -26.46 -73.37 -31.01
CA GLU A 292 -27.11 -72.13 -31.49
C GLU A 292 -28.68 -72.27 -31.41
N PRO A 293 -29.53 -71.31 -31.86
CA PRO A 293 -29.94 -70.02 -31.23
C PRO A 293 -31.47 -69.90 -30.97
N ARG A 294 -31.93 -68.88 -30.21
CA ARG A 294 -33.09 -68.02 -30.61
C ARG A 294 -33.40 -66.79 -29.72
N SER A 295 -33.61 -65.66 -30.44
CA SER A 295 -34.54 -64.52 -30.28
C SER A 295 -34.65 -63.66 -28.99
N GLU A 296 -34.30 -62.38 -29.17
CA GLU A 296 -34.90 -61.10 -28.71
C GLU A 296 -35.83 -61.04 -27.48
N ALA A 297 -35.56 -60.10 -26.55
CA ALA A 297 -36.41 -58.92 -26.29
C ALA A 297 -35.86 -57.98 -25.19
N GLN A 298 -36.13 -56.69 -25.41
CA GLN A 298 -35.72 -55.45 -24.74
C GLN A 298 -36.54 -55.11 -23.47
N PHE A 299 -35.94 -54.46 -22.45
CA PHE A 299 -36.61 -53.64 -21.40
C PHE A 299 -35.62 -52.56 -20.84
N PRO A 300 -36.05 -51.46 -20.17
CA PRO A 300 -35.68 -50.08 -20.48
C PRO A 300 -34.76 -49.40 -19.43
N PRO A 301 -34.24 -48.18 -19.69
CA PRO A 301 -33.34 -47.49 -18.77
C PRO A 301 -34.07 -46.59 -17.75
N SER A 302 -33.57 -46.57 -16.52
CA SER A 302 -33.91 -45.59 -15.49
C SER A 302 -33.06 -44.32 -15.62
N PHE A 303 -33.75 -43.19 -15.56
CA PHE A 303 -33.26 -41.82 -15.64
C PHE A 303 -32.30 -41.46 -14.50
N HIS A 304 -31.20 -40.76 -14.83
CA HIS A 304 -30.50 -39.85 -13.91
C HIS A 304 -30.30 -38.49 -14.59
N VAL A 305 -30.70 -37.43 -13.89
CA VAL A 305 -30.73 -36.04 -14.34
C VAL A 305 -29.31 -35.48 -14.44
N ARG A 306 -28.87 -35.08 -15.64
CA ARG A 306 -27.71 -34.19 -15.84
C ARG A 306 -28.11 -32.75 -15.51
N ILE A 307 -27.50 -32.15 -14.49
CA ILE A 307 -27.42 -30.70 -14.40
C ILE A 307 -26.19 -30.27 -15.21
N ASN A 308 -26.44 -29.48 -16.25
CA ASN A 308 -25.47 -29.09 -17.25
C ASN A 308 -24.71 -27.83 -16.78
N VAL A 309 -23.52 -27.97 -16.21
CA VAL A 309 -22.62 -26.86 -15.83
C VAL A 309 -21.57 -26.61 -16.92
N GLY A 310 -21.99 -26.66 -18.18
CA GLY A 310 -21.12 -26.37 -19.33
C GLY A 310 -21.00 -24.88 -19.68
N ARG A 311 -21.72 -23.98 -18.99
CA ARG A 311 -21.89 -22.59 -19.44
C ARG A 311 -21.20 -21.53 -18.58
N LEU A 312 -20.47 -21.94 -17.53
CA LEU A 312 -19.71 -21.03 -16.67
C LEU A 312 -18.20 -21.03 -16.97
N GLY A 313 -17.69 -22.09 -17.62
CA GLY A 313 -16.29 -22.17 -18.08
C GLY A 313 -15.98 -21.17 -19.20
N ASP A 314 -16.94 -20.95 -20.11
CA ASP A 314 -16.75 -20.05 -21.26
C ASP A 314 -16.68 -18.57 -20.88
N ALA A 315 -17.25 -18.19 -19.73
CA ALA A 315 -17.16 -16.82 -19.20
C ALA A 315 -15.79 -16.54 -18.55
N PHE A 316 -15.12 -17.57 -18.02
CA PHE A 316 -13.80 -17.45 -17.39
C PHE A 316 -12.66 -17.42 -18.40
N ASP A 317 -12.81 -18.08 -19.55
CA ASP A 317 -11.80 -18.04 -20.62
C ASP A 317 -11.73 -16.65 -21.30
N LEU A 318 -12.80 -15.86 -21.21
CA LEU A 318 -12.86 -14.47 -21.70
C LEU A 318 -12.15 -13.47 -20.75
N VAL A 319 -12.24 -13.67 -19.43
CA VAL A 319 -11.64 -12.77 -18.42
C VAL A 319 -10.13 -12.99 -18.30
N ILE A 320 -9.65 -14.23 -18.48
CA ILE A 320 -8.21 -14.57 -18.43
C ILE A 320 -7.49 -14.22 -19.75
N LYS A 321 -8.18 -14.18 -20.90
CA LYS A 321 -7.59 -13.77 -22.20
C LYS A 321 -7.59 -12.26 -22.47
N LEU A 322 -8.30 -11.45 -21.67
CA LEU A 322 -8.39 -10.00 -21.90
C LEU A 322 -7.07 -9.20 -21.79
N PRO A 323 -6.00 -9.62 -21.07
CA PRO A 323 -4.73 -8.89 -21.12
C PRO A 323 -3.82 -9.31 -22.28
N ARG A 324 -4.18 -10.32 -23.08
CA ARG A 324 -3.34 -10.84 -24.17
C ARG A 324 -3.74 -10.34 -25.57
N TYR A 325 -4.92 -9.73 -25.73
CA TYR A 325 -5.40 -9.18 -27.01
C TYR A 325 -5.35 -7.64 -27.12
N LEU A 326 -4.96 -6.92 -26.06
CA LEU A 326 -4.74 -5.46 -26.12
C LEU A 326 -3.25 -5.06 -26.29
N GLY A 327 -2.34 -6.03 -26.43
CA GLY A 327 -0.92 -5.80 -26.70
C GLY A 327 -0.54 -5.71 -28.18
N ASP A 328 -1.44 -6.06 -29.10
CA ASP A 328 -1.13 -6.19 -30.54
C ASP A 328 -1.65 -5.02 -31.42
N LEU A 329 -1.99 -3.88 -30.82
CA LEU A 329 -2.36 -2.65 -31.56
C LEU A 329 -1.43 -1.47 -31.23
N VAL A 330 -0.14 -1.65 -31.46
CA VAL A 330 0.81 -0.54 -31.70
C VAL A 330 1.74 -0.93 -32.86
N PRO A 331 1.63 -0.35 -34.06
CA PRO A 331 2.46 -0.72 -35.19
C PRO A 331 3.78 0.08 -35.20
N THR A 332 4.92 -0.61 -35.09
CA THR A 332 6.23 -0.07 -35.44
C THR A 332 6.63 -0.48 -36.86
N ARG A 333 6.45 0.47 -37.79
CA ARG A 333 7.26 0.85 -38.96
C ARG A 333 8.24 -0.19 -39.57
N HIS A 334 8.07 -0.51 -40.87
CA HIS A 334 9.00 -0.19 -41.99
C HIS A 334 8.65 -1.00 -43.26
N GLU A 335 8.42 -0.35 -44.40
CA GLU A 335 9.00 -0.76 -45.71
C GLU A 335 8.94 0.40 -46.73
N GLN A 336 10.07 0.65 -47.38
CA GLN A 336 10.24 1.59 -48.50
C GLN A 336 9.68 1.01 -49.79
N ARG A 337 9.05 1.83 -50.65
CA ARG A 337 9.28 1.76 -52.10
C ARG A 337 9.01 3.09 -52.80
N GLU A 338 9.93 3.40 -53.70
CA GLU A 338 10.12 4.61 -54.49
C GLU A 338 9.04 4.86 -55.57
N THR A 339 8.72 6.13 -55.79
CA THR A 339 8.57 6.87 -57.07
C THR A 339 8.44 8.37 -56.66
N GLY A 340 9.00 9.43 -57.24
CA GLY A 340 9.88 9.70 -58.37
C GLY A 340 9.72 11.19 -58.73
N LEU A 341 10.84 11.95 -58.72
CA LEU A 341 11.13 13.23 -59.44
C LEU A 341 10.65 14.60 -58.85
N PRO A 342 11.32 15.75 -59.16
CA PRO A 342 12.73 16.03 -58.83
C PRO A 342 13.05 17.51 -58.46
N PHE A 343 14.35 17.77 -58.20
CA PHE A 343 15.09 19.03 -58.44
C PHE A 343 14.64 20.33 -57.73
N ASN A 344 15.48 20.86 -56.84
CA ASN A 344 16.50 21.88 -57.20
C ASN A 344 17.01 22.60 -55.94
N GLN A 345 18.32 22.60 -55.74
CA GLN A 345 19.03 23.52 -54.86
C GLN A 345 20.30 23.93 -55.61
N PRO A 346 20.73 25.19 -55.48
CA PRO A 346 22.14 25.35 -55.16
C PRO A 346 22.40 26.43 -54.11
N HIS A 347 23.37 26.09 -53.25
CA HIS A 347 24.52 26.87 -52.80
C HIS A 347 24.44 28.40 -52.69
N CYS A 348 24.92 28.92 -51.55
CA CYS A 348 25.77 30.10 -51.55
C CYS A 348 26.87 29.97 -50.48
N GLU A 349 28.07 30.41 -50.87
CA GLU A 349 29.38 30.21 -50.25
C GLU A 349 29.71 31.19 -49.10
N THR A 350 30.70 30.76 -48.31
CA THR A 350 31.62 31.53 -47.46
C THR A 350 32.41 32.63 -48.19
N SER A 351 32.58 33.81 -47.58
CA SER A 351 33.90 34.39 -47.17
C SER A 351 33.87 35.88 -46.79
N ILE A 352 34.41 36.16 -45.60
CA ILE A 352 35.45 37.13 -45.22
C ILE A 352 35.82 38.23 -46.25
N VAL A 353 35.86 39.50 -45.82
CA VAL A 353 37.02 40.44 -45.77
C VAL A 353 36.50 41.85 -45.42
N GLY A 354 37.12 42.48 -44.41
CA GLY A 354 36.97 43.91 -44.14
C GLY A 354 38.09 44.73 -44.77
N VAL A 355 37.78 45.98 -45.13
CA VAL A 355 38.68 47.15 -45.22
C VAL A 355 37.78 48.39 -45.13
N VAL A 356 37.92 49.18 -44.05
CA VAL A 356 38.44 50.57 -43.98
C VAL A 356 38.67 50.88 -42.50
#